data_AF-A0A4Y2NH99-F1
#
_entry.id   AF-A0A4Y2NH99-F1
#
_cell.length_a   1.000
_cell.length_b   1.000
_cell.length_c   1.000
_cell.angle_alpha   90.00
_cell.angle_beta   90.00
_cell.angle_gamma   90.00
#
_symmetry.space_group_name_H-M   'P 1'
#
loop_
_entity.id
_entity.type
_entity.pdbx_description
1 polymer ?
#
loop_
_entity_poly.entity_id
_entity_poly.type
_entity_poly.pdbx_seq_one_letter_code
_entity_poly.pdbx_strand_id
1 'polypeptide(L)'
;MPDGPETTKPELARVAFRAPPFWETDPDLWFLQLESQFKLSGISIDETKFHTVVAALDSTLLSCVSDIVRNPPASSSHYGQPRF
;
A
#
# COMPACT_ATOMS: atom_id res chain seq x y z
N MET A 1 16.92 6.18 -42.61
CA MET A 1 15.71 5.60 -41.98
C MET A 1 15.45 6.42 -40.73
N PRO A 2 14.24 6.97 -40.52
CA PRO A 2 14.00 7.88 -39.41
C PRO A 2 13.86 7.10 -38.10
N ASP A 3 14.59 7.55 -37.08
CA ASP A 3 14.42 7.19 -35.69
C ASP A 3 12.95 7.36 -35.27
N GLY A 4 12.33 6.27 -34.80
CA GLY A 4 11.00 6.33 -34.19
C GLY A 4 11.09 7.10 -32.86
N PRO A 5 10.01 7.77 -32.41
CA PRO A 5 10.03 8.41 -31.10
C PRO A 5 10.14 7.30 -30.05
N GLU A 6 11.34 7.13 -29.51
CA GLU A 6 11.56 6.41 -28.27
C GLU A 6 10.64 7.06 -27.26
N THR A 7 9.55 6.37 -26.96
CA THR A 7 8.61 6.79 -25.92
C THR A 7 9.35 6.56 -24.62
N THR A 8 10.19 7.52 -24.24
CA THR A 8 10.81 7.58 -22.93
C THR A 8 9.67 7.79 -21.95
N LYS A 9 9.04 6.68 -21.55
CA LYS A 9 8.20 6.60 -20.36
C LYS A 9 8.95 7.38 -19.29
N PRO A 10 8.36 8.41 -18.66
CA PRO A 10 9.04 9.14 -17.61
C PRO A 10 9.53 8.10 -16.62
N GLU A 11 10.85 7.95 -16.53
CA GLU A 11 11.48 7.12 -15.52
C GLU A 11 11.29 7.91 -14.23
N LEU A 12 10.08 7.77 -13.69
CA LEU A 12 9.65 8.43 -12.47
C LEU A 12 10.67 8.01 -11.42
N ALA A 13 11.55 8.93 -11.04
CA ALA A 13 12.54 8.70 -10.00
C ALA A 13 11.74 8.29 -8.76
N ARG A 14 11.70 6.97 -8.50
CA ARG A 14 10.84 6.40 -7.46
C ARG A 14 11.36 6.92 -6.14
N VAL A 15 10.54 7.72 -5.46
CA VAL A 15 10.89 8.23 -4.14
C VAL A 15 11.00 7.03 -3.21
N ALA A 16 12.11 6.92 -2.48
CA ALA A 16 12.26 5.88 -1.46
C ALA A 16 11.14 6.03 -0.43
N PHE A 17 10.27 5.03 -0.35
CA PHE A 17 9.16 5.03 0.59
C PHE A 17 9.68 5.16 2.04
N ARG A 18 9.13 6.11 2.78
CA ARG A 18 9.33 6.24 4.22
C ARG A 18 7.98 6.27 4.91
N ALA A 19 7.74 5.29 5.79
CA ALA A 19 6.54 5.27 6.59
C ALA A 19 6.54 6.49 7.54
N PRO A 20 5.52 7.37 7.47
CA PRO A 20 5.33 8.39 8.49
C PRO A 20 4.89 7.73 9.81
N PRO A 21 5.26 8.31 10.97
CA PRO A 21 4.74 7.86 12.26
C PRO A 21 3.21 7.97 12.28
N PHE A 22 2.53 7.01 12.91
CA PHE A 22 1.07 7.02 13.00
C PHE A 22 0.56 8.24 13.79
N TRP A 23 -0.54 8.84 13.32
CA TRP A 23 -1.18 9.96 14.00
C TRP A 23 -2.48 9.51 14.66
N GLU A 24 -2.42 9.27 15.98
CA GLU A 24 -3.60 8.88 16.77
C GLU A 24 -4.68 9.97 16.79
N THR A 25 -4.29 11.24 16.65
CA THR A 25 -5.20 12.40 16.65
C THR A 25 -6.02 12.52 15.38
N ASP A 26 -5.46 12.14 14.23
CA ASP A 26 -6.10 12.25 12.93
C ASP A 26 -5.64 11.11 11.98
N PRO A 27 -6.16 9.89 12.19
CA PRO A 27 -5.74 8.72 11.43
C PRO A 27 -6.17 8.78 9.95
N ASP A 28 -7.23 9.52 9.63
CA ASP A 28 -7.75 9.69 8.28
C ASP A 28 -6.76 10.51 7.42
N LEU A 29 -6.29 11.64 7.96
CA LEU A 29 -5.28 12.46 7.31
C LEU A 29 -3.94 11.73 7.16
N TRP A 30 -3.54 10.95 8.17
CA TRP A 30 -2.36 10.10 8.08
C TRP A 30 -2.46 9.09 6.94
N PHE A 31 -3.64 8.47 6.76
CA PHE A 31 -3.87 7.52 5.68
C PHE A 31 -3.78 8.19 4.29
N LEU A 32 -4.30 9.41 4.15
CA LEU A 32 -4.15 10.21 2.92
C LEU A 32 -2.69 10.54 2.61
N GLN A 33 -1.89 10.84 3.63
CA GLN A 33 -0.45 11.06 3.48
C GLN A 33 0.26 9.78 3.03
N LEU A 34 -0.08 8.64 3.64
CA LEU A 34 0.49 7.34 3.30
C LEU A 34 0.14 6.91 1.87
N GLU A 35 -1.12 7.08 1.46
CA GLU A 35 -1.60 6.85 0.09
C GLU A 35 -0.83 7.70 -0.94
N SER A 36 -0.51 8.94 -0.59
CA SER A 36 0.31 9.82 -1.43
C SER A 36 1.74 9.29 -1.57
N GLN A 37 2.34 8.80 -0.47
CA GLN A 37 3.67 8.18 -0.50
C GLN A 37 3.70 6.88 -1.32
N PHE A 38 2.66 6.05 -1.23
CA PHE A 38 2.53 4.86 -2.07
C PHE A 38 2.53 5.22 -3.55
N LYS A 39 1.75 6.23 -3.96
CA LYS A 39 1.72 6.70 -5.35
C LYS A 39 3.07 7.24 -5.81
N LEU A 40 3.76 8.00 -4.98
CA LEU A 40 5.08 8.57 -5.30
C LEU A 40 6.19 7.51 -5.38
N SER A 41 6.14 6.48 -4.54
CA SER A 41 7.09 5.36 -4.56
C SER A 41 6.76 4.30 -5.63
N GLY A 42 5.59 4.40 -6.27
CA GLY A 42 5.09 3.38 -7.21
C GLY A 42 4.62 2.09 -6.54
N ILE A 43 4.27 2.14 -5.24
CA ILE A 43 3.72 1.02 -4.50
C ILE A 43 2.23 0.89 -4.86
N SER A 44 1.93 -0.09 -5.71
CA SER A 44 0.56 -0.40 -6.15
C SER A 44 0.06 -1.77 -5.67
N ILE A 45 0.93 -2.56 -5.02
CA ILE A 45 0.61 -3.90 -4.53
C ILE A 45 -0.04 -3.76 -3.16
N ASP A 46 -1.27 -4.26 -3.01
CA ASP A 46 -2.05 -4.20 -1.78
C ASP A 46 -1.31 -4.83 -0.59
N GLU A 47 -0.68 -5.98 -0.80
CA GLU A 47 0.17 -6.64 0.19
C GLU A 47 1.30 -5.72 0.70
N THR A 48 2.00 -5.02 -0.21
CA THR A 48 3.05 -4.07 0.18
C THR A 48 2.48 -2.91 0.98
N LYS A 49 1.31 -2.39 0.60
CA LYS A 49 0.62 -1.34 1.35
C LYS A 49 0.24 -1.81 2.75
N PHE A 50 -0.33 -3.02 2.85
CA PHE A 50 -0.71 -3.63 4.12
C PHE A 50 0.47 -3.78 5.06
N HIS A 51 1.55 -4.42 4.61
CA HIS A 51 2.76 -4.58 5.44
C HIS A 51 3.37 -3.25 5.85
N THR A 52 3.27 -2.24 4.99
CA THR A 52 3.75 -0.89 5.30
C THR A 52 2.92 -0.21 6.38
N VAL A 53 1.59 -0.30 6.28
CA VAL A 53 0.67 0.19 7.32
C VAL A 53 0.96 -0.51 8.63
N VAL A 54 1.01 -1.84 8.63
CA VAL A 54 1.32 -2.67 9.82
C VAL A 54 2.66 -2.26 10.44
N ALA A 55 3.69 -2.00 9.64
CA ALA A 55 5.00 -1.56 10.14
C ALA A 55 4.99 -0.12 10.71
N ALA A 56 4.01 0.71 10.34
CA ALA A 56 3.85 2.07 10.83
C ALA A 56 2.96 2.17 12.08
N LEU A 57 2.19 1.13 12.39
CA LEU A 57 1.33 1.07 13.57
C LEU A 57 2.11 0.66 14.83
N ASP A 58 1.79 1.28 15.95
CA ASP A 58 2.32 0.90 17.26
C ASP A 58 1.74 -0.42 17.79
N SER A 59 2.44 -1.03 18.76
CA SER A 59 2.06 -2.30 19.38
C SER A 59 0.64 -2.31 19.96
N THR A 60 0.14 -1.17 20.43
CA THR A 60 -1.24 -1.02 20.92
C THR A 60 -2.26 -1.21 19.81
N LEU A 61 -2.03 -0.59 18.66
CA LEU A 61 -2.90 -0.70 17.49
C LEU A 61 -2.79 -2.08 16.85
N LEU A 62 -1.57 -2.62 16.76
CA LEU A 62 -1.33 -3.99 16.32
C LEU A 62 -2.04 -5.02 17.19
N SER A 63 -2.15 -4.78 18.50
CA SER A 63 -2.95 -5.63 19.39
C SER A 63 -4.44 -5.52 19.11
N CYS A 64 -4.94 -4.34 18.73
CA CYS A 64 -6.34 -4.13 18.37
C CYS A 64 -6.69 -4.77 17.02
N VAL A 65 -5.78 -4.71 16.05
CA VAL A 65 -5.96 -5.32 14.72
C VAL A 65 -5.25 -6.67 14.59
N SER A 66 -4.94 -7.34 15.70
CA SER A 66 -4.10 -8.56 15.71
C SER A 66 -4.70 -9.67 14.85
N ASP A 67 -6.03 -9.78 14.87
CA ASP A 67 -6.77 -10.77 14.09
C ASP A 67 -6.65 -10.51 12.58
N ILE A 68 -6.63 -9.23 12.18
CA ILE A 68 -6.45 -8.81 10.78
C ILE A 68 -5.00 -9.01 10.34
N VAL A 69 -4.04 -8.75 11.22
CA VAL A 69 -2.61 -8.94 10.93
C VAL A 69 -2.22 -10.42 10.89
N ARG A 70 -2.80 -11.24 11.76
CA ARG A 70 -2.57 -12.70 11.81
C ARG A 70 -3.28 -13.44 10.70
N ASN A 71 -4.42 -12.93 10.25
CA ASN A 71 -5.18 -13.48 9.14
C ASN A 71 -5.45 -12.36 8.13
N PRO A 72 -4.42 -11.91 7.38
CA PRO A 72 -4.62 -10.91 6.34
C PRO A 72 -5.64 -11.49 5.35
N PRO A 73 -6.65 -10.70 4.94
CA PRO A 73 -7.62 -11.17 3.96
C PRO A 73 -6.84 -11.57 2.72
N ALA A 74 -6.78 -12.87 2.43
CA ALA A 74 -6.06 -13.38 1.27
C ALA A 74 -6.56 -12.60 0.06
N SER A 75 -5.64 -11.92 -0.64
CA SER A 75 -5.96 -11.15 -1.85
C SER A 75 -6.28 -12.12 -2.99
N SER A 76 -7.34 -12.90 -2.89
CA SER A 76 -7.83 -13.75 -3.98
C SER A 76 -9.24 -14.29 -3.72
N SER A 77 -10.19 -13.74 -4.49
CA SER A 77 -11.43 -14.36 -4.96
C SER A 77 -12.46 -14.90 -3.97
N HIS A 78 -13.35 -14.01 -3.51
CA HIS A 78 -14.78 -14.34 -3.34
C HIS A 78 -15.59 -14.07 -4.63
N TYR A 79 -14.96 -14.18 -5.80
CA TYR A 79 -15.67 -14.24 -7.07
C TYR A 79 -15.35 -15.58 -7.76
N GLY A 80 -16.30 -16.50 -7.62
CA GLY A 80 -16.39 -17.74 -8.39
C GLY A 80 -16.26 -18.99 -7.54
N GLN A 81 -17.39 -19.59 -7.14
CA GLN A 81 -18.04 -20.62 -7.95
C GLN A 81 -19.43 -20.95 -7.37
N PRO A 82 -20.52 -20.93 -8.16
CA PRO A 82 -21.70 -21.70 -7.81
C PRO A 82 -21.34 -23.18 -7.90
N ARG A 83 -21.54 -23.96 -6.84
CA ARG A 83 -21.61 -25.42 -6.93
C ARG A 83 -23.06 -25.82 -6.69
N PHE A 84 -23.65 -26.26 -7.81
CA PHE A 84 -24.85 -27.08 -8.03
C PHE A 84 -25.61 -27.54 -6.79
#